data_AF-A0A966XG20-F1
#
_entry.id   AF-A0A966XG20-F1
#
_cell.length_a   1.000
_cell.length_b   1.000
_cell.length_c   1.000
_cell.angle_alpha   90.00
_cell.angle_beta   90.00
_cell.angle_gamma   90.00
#
_symmetry.space_group_name_H-M   'P 1'
#
loop_
_entity.id
_entity.type
_entity.pdbx_description
1 polymer ?
#
loop_
_entity_poly.entity_id
_entity_poly.type
_entity_poly.pdbx_seq_one_letter_code
_entity_poly.pdbx_strand_id
1 'polypeptide(L)' 'NLGQGWENIALEGSWFTESFGYRMAQLQRYANGEESELISNANDAWHTMALIEAAYESSAQPATRIQSEMN' A
#
# COMPACT_ATOMS: atom_id res chain seq x y z
N ASN A 1 21.47 -16.25 -3.76
CA ASN A 1 20.69 -17.42 -3.30
C ASN A 1 21.57 -18.47 -2.60
N LEU A 2 22.25 -18.12 -1.51
CA LEU A 2 22.94 -19.08 -0.61
C LEU A 2 22.72 -18.70 0.87
N GLY A 3 21.57 -18.09 1.20
CA GLY A 3 21.25 -17.58 2.55
C GLY A 3 20.63 -18.66 3.44
N GLN A 4 20.84 -18.55 4.76
CA GLN A 4 20.72 -19.59 5.82
C GLN A 4 19.34 -20.22 6.08
N GLY A 5 18.46 -20.30 5.08
CA GLY A 5 17.08 -20.77 5.25
C GLY A 5 16.20 -19.74 5.96
N TRP A 6 14.96 -20.12 6.24
CA TRP A 6 14.03 -19.28 6.98
C TRP A 6 14.33 -19.34 8.48
N GLU A 7 14.36 -18.20 9.13
CA GLU A 7 14.48 -18.08 10.59
C GLU A 7 13.15 -17.58 11.18
N ASN A 8 12.78 -18.13 12.34
CA ASN A 8 11.63 -17.63 13.09
C ASN A 8 12.06 -16.44 13.95
N ILE A 9 11.49 -15.27 13.66
CA ILE A 9 11.67 -14.06 14.45
C ILE A 9 10.47 -13.92 15.40
N ALA A 10 10.73 -13.70 16.68
CA ALA A 10 9.67 -13.39 17.63
C ALA A 10 9.03 -12.04 17.26
N LEU A 11 7.71 -12.05 17.05
CA LEU A 11 6.98 -10.82 16.77
C LEU A 11 6.82 -10.03 18.06
N GLU A 12 7.27 -8.79 18.05
CA GLU A 12 7.08 -7.84 19.14
C GLU A 12 6.07 -6.77 18.69
N GLY A 13 5.22 -6.34 19.62
CA GLY A 13 4.35 -5.20 19.44
C GLY A 13 2.85 -5.40 19.66
N SER A 14 2.13 -4.28 19.69
CA SER A 14 0.68 -4.20 19.85
C SER A 14 -0.05 -4.10 18.50
N TRP A 15 -1.26 -4.66 18.44
CA TRP A 15 -2.03 -4.82 17.20
C TRP A 15 -2.45 -3.52 16.50
N PHE A 16 -2.45 -2.37 17.19
CA PHE A 16 -3.04 -1.14 16.64
C PHE A 16 -2.06 0.02 16.60
N THR A 17 -1.58 0.51 17.74
CA THR A 17 -0.76 1.73 17.78
C THR A 17 0.57 1.57 17.03
N GLU A 18 1.20 0.41 17.12
CA GLU A 18 2.50 0.15 16.48
C GLU A 18 2.38 -0.07 14.98
N SER A 19 1.24 -0.57 14.50
CA SER A 19 1.00 -0.77 13.06
C SER A 19 0.95 0.54 12.27
N PHE A 20 0.65 1.66 12.92
CA PHE A 20 0.57 2.98 12.27
C PHE A 20 1.72 3.92 12.61
N GLY A 21 2.55 3.60 13.60
CA GLY A 21 3.60 4.51 14.10
C GLY A 21 4.49 5.08 12.99
N TYR A 22 5.03 4.22 12.14
CA TYR A 22 5.88 4.64 11.02
C TYR A 22 5.13 5.41 9.93
N ARG A 23 3.86 5.05 9.66
CA ARG A 23 3.03 5.75 8.67
C ARG A 23 2.73 7.17 9.12
N MET A 24 2.39 7.35 10.40
CA MET A 24 2.15 8.66 10.98
C MET A 24 3.42 9.50 11.06
N ALA A 25 4.57 8.89 11.40
CA ALA A 25 5.86 9.60 11.39
C ALA A 25 6.24 10.11 10.00
N GLN A 26 6.08 9.29 8.96
CA GLN A 26 6.36 9.68 7.57
C GLN A 26 5.44 10.83 7.11
N LEU A 27 4.14 10.75 7.44
CA LEU A 27 3.17 11.81 7.17
C LEU A 27 3.57 13.14 7.82
N GLN A 28 3.97 13.11 9.10
CA GLN A 28 4.39 14.32 9.83
C GLN A 28 5.65 14.93 9.23
N ARG A 29 6.65 14.11 8.88
CA ARG A 29 7.89 14.57 8.25
C ARG A 29 7.66 15.18 6.86
N TYR A 30 6.80 14.57 6.04
CA TYR A 30 6.37 15.16 4.77
C TYR A 30 5.65 16.50 4.99
N ALA A 31 4.68 16.57 5.92
CA ALA A 31 3.96 17.80 6.22
C ALA A 31 4.86 18.93 6.75
N ASN A 32 5.95 18.58 7.44
CA ASN A 32 6.96 19.53 7.92
C ASN A 32 8.04 19.87 6.88
N GLY A 33 8.02 19.25 5.69
CA GLY A 33 9.02 19.47 4.63
C GLY A 33 10.36 18.75 4.86
N GLU A 34 10.44 17.83 5.81
CA GLU A 34 11.61 16.98 6.05
C GLU A 34 11.72 15.84 5.02
N GLU A 35 10.63 15.53 4.33
CA GLU A 35 10.57 14.61 3.19
C GLU A 35 9.93 15.29 1.99
N SER A 36 10.47 15.02 0.79
CA SER A 36 9.97 15.59 -0.47
C SER A 36 8.79 14.84 -1.05
N GLU A 37 8.50 13.63 -0.57
CA GLU A 37 7.50 12.73 -1.12
C GLU A 37 6.63 12.12 -0.01
N LEU A 38 5.34 11.93 -0.31
CA LEU A 38 4.42 11.21 0.57
C LEU A 38 4.29 9.77 0.06
N ILE A 39 4.96 8.82 0.72
CA ILE A 39 5.07 7.39 0.33
C ILE A 39 3.70 6.64 0.39
N SER A 40 2.67 7.29 0.90
CA SER A 40 1.33 6.72 0.98
C SER A 40 0.29 7.79 0.73
N ASN A 41 0.36 8.32 -0.49
CA ASN A 41 -0.57 9.34 -0.92
C ASN A 41 -1.97 8.74 -1.04
N ALA A 42 -3.00 9.53 -0.73
CA ALA A 42 -4.38 9.11 -0.94
C ALA A 42 -4.67 8.74 -2.41
N ASN A 43 -3.95 9.33 -3.36
CA ASN A 43 -4.02 9.00 -4.78
C ASN A 43 -3.67 7.54 -5.08
N ASP A 44 -2.82 6.89 -4.27
CA ASP A 44 -2.45 5.48 -4.48
C ASP A 44 -3.67 4.54 -4.32
N ALA A 45 -4.67 4.95 -3.54
CA ALA A 45 -5.91 4.21 -3.37
C ALA A 45 -6.68 4.06 -4.70
N TRP A 46 -6.47 4.98 -5.64
CA TRP A 46 -7.09 4.91 -6.95
C TRP A 46 -6.70 3.64 -7.70
N HIS A 47 -5.44 3.21 -7.65
CA HIS A 47 -5.00 1.98 -8.31
C HIS A 47 -5.72 0.74 -7.76
N THR A 48 -6.02 0.73 -6.46
CA THR A 48 -6.79 -0.35 -5.85
C THR A 48 -8.24 -0.31 -6.32
N MET A 49 -8.86 0.87 -6.41
CA MET A 49 -10.22 1.00 -6.93
C MET A 49 -10.29 0.63 -8.42
N ALA A 50 -9.33 1.03 -9.24
CA ALA A 50 -9.26 0.66 -10.66
C ALA A 50 -9.22 -0.88 -10.84
N LEU A 51 -8.50 -1.59 -9.97
CA LEU A 51 -8.48 -3.05 -9.97
C LEU A 51 -9.84 -3.63 -9.54
N ILE A 52 -10.47 -3.07 -8.50
CA ILE A 52 -11.77 -3.53 -8.01
C ILE A 52 -12.84 -3.40 -9.09
N GLU A 53 -12.92 -2.26 -9.76
CA GLU A 53 -13.88 -2.02 -10.85
C GLU A 53 -13.64 -2.99 -12.01
N ALA A 54 -12.38 -3.19 -12.41
CA ALA A 54 -12.03 -4.16 -13.45
C ALA A 54 -12.40 -5.60 -13.05
N ALA A 55 -12.26 -5.96 -11.77
CA ALA A 55 -12.65 -7.27 -11.26
C ALA A 55 -14.17 -7.47 -11.27
N TYR A 56 -14.95 -6.43 -10.95
CA TYR A 56 -16.41 -6.49 -11.05
C TYR A 56 -16.87 -6.71 -12.49
N GLU A 57 -16.34 -5.95 -13.44
CA GLU A 57 -16.63 -6.15 -14.87
C GLU A 57 -16.17 -7.54 -15.35
N SER A 58 -14.96 -7.96 -14.94
CA SER A 58 -14.41 -9.25 -15.34
C SER A 58 -15.22 -10.44 -14.85
N SER A 59 -15.97 -10.29 -13.75
CA SER A 59 -16.86 -11.33 -13.24
C SER A 59 -18.04 -11.59 -14.17
N ALA A 60 -18.45 -10.62 -14.99
CA ALA A 60 -19.51 -10.77 -15.99
C ALA A 60 -18.94 -11.05 -17.39
N GLN A 61 -17.81 -10.42 -17.74
CA GLN A 61 -17.13 -10.59 -19.03
C GLN A 61 -15.61 -10.74 -18.82
N PRO A 62 -15.03 -11.93 -19.03
CA PRO A 62 -13.62 -12.16 -18.75
C PRO A 62 -12.66 -11.21 -19.48
N ALA A 63 -11.47 -11.03 -18.90
CA ALA A 63 -10.34 -10.28 -19.47
C ALA A 63 -10.55 -8.76 -19.56
N THR A 64 -11.26 -8.17 -18.59
CA THR A 64 -11.33 -6.70 -18.44
C THR A 64 -9.96 -6.11 -18.09
N ARG A 65 -9.59 -5.03 -18.79
CA ARG A 65 -8.35 -4.29 -18.57
C ARG A 65 -8.47 -3.37 -17.35
N ILE A 66 -7.43 -3.32 -16.51
CA ILE A 66 -7.33 -2.34 -15.42
C ILE A 66 -7.05 -0.95 -16.01
N GLN A 67 -7.83 0.05 -15.60
CA GLN A 67 -7.61 1.44 -16.01
C GLN A 67 -6.28 1.95 -15.45
N SER A 68 -5.49 2.63 -16.29
CA SER A 68 -4.16 3.12 -15.93
C SER A 68 -4.11 4.60 -15.55
N GLU A 69 -5.13 5.38 -15.90
CA GLU A 69 -5.17 6.83 -15.68
C GLU A 69 -6.42 7.26 -14.88
N MET A 70 -6.21 8.16 -13.91
CA MET A 70 -7.28 8.94 -13.27
C MET A 70 -7.86 9.92 -14.29
N ASN A 71 -9.15 9.78 -14.63
CA ASN A 71 -9.91 10.79 -15.37
C ASN A 71 -10.18 12.03 -14.53
#